data_AF-A0A7S2F2Q8-F1
#
_entry.id   AF-A0A7S2F2Q8-F1
#
_cell.length_a   1.000
_cell.length_b   1.000
_cell.length_c   1.000
_cell.angle_alpha   90.00
_cell.angle_beta   90.00
_cell.angle_gamma   90.00
#
_symmetry.space_group_name_H-M   'P 1'
#
loop_
_entity.id
_entity.type
_entity.pdbx_description
1 polymer ?
#
loop_
_entity_poly.entity_id
_entity_poly.type
_entity_poly.pdbx_seq_one_letter_code
_entity_poly.pdbx_strand_id
1 'polypeptide(L)'
;ENRRRYPSQRFLAADLGNAVLSEALPRVELVFSKETLNHMYVQDAVQALQHFQRTGAKYFVTNITRGSPNYVGAQKAGHQNFVQYDFGLPPFNLRKLCKLIDCNRDDWTEFGLFALQPEP
;
A
#
# COMPACT_ATOMS: atom_id res chain seq x y z
N GLU A 1 -16.09 -0.65 16.77
CA GLU A 1 -15.16 0.41 17.24
C GLU A 1 -14.93 1.52 16.21
N ASN A 2 -14.82 1.20 14.91
CA ASN A 2 -14.54 2.15 13.81
C ASN A 2 -15.56 3.31 13.60
N ARG A 3 -16.65 3.38 14.38
CA ARG A 3 -17.61 4.49 14.38
C ARG A 3 -17.42 5.44 15.57
N ARG A 4 -16.54 5.11 16.52
CA ARG A 4 -16.20 5.97 17.65
C ARG A 4 -15.39 7.15 17.13
N ARG A 5 -15.68 8.35 17.64
CA ARG A 5 -14.91 9.55 17.32
C ARG A 5 -13.79 9.70 18.33
N TYR A 6 -12.58 9.96 17.83
CA TYR A 6 -11.41 10.24 18.65
C TYR A 6 -10.86 11.60 18.22
N PRO A 7 -10.37 12.45 19.14
CA PRO A 7 -9.98 13.83 18.81
C PRO A 7 -8.90 13.94 17.73
N SER A 8 -8.00 12.96 17.66
CA SER A 8 -6.85 12.95 16.75
C SER A 8 -6.93 11.87 15.66
N GLN A 9 -8.06 11.16 15.53
CA GLN A 9 -8.19 10.07 14.57
C GLN A 9 -9.50 10.20 13.79
N ARG A 10 -9.40 9.98 12.48
CA ARG A 10 -10.55 9.89 11.59
C ARG A 10 -10.57 8.51 10.97
N PHE A 11 -11.69 7.81 11.12
CA PHE A 11 -11.94 6.54 10.45
C PHE A 11 -12.75 6.80 9.18
N LEU A 12 -12.31 6.20 8.08
CA LEU A 12 -12.95 6.29 6.77
C LEU A 12 -13.24 4.89 6.27
N ALA A 13 -14.44 4.69 5.72
CA ALA A 13 -14.75 3.50 4.95
C ALA A 13 -14.43 3.82 3.49
N ALA A 14 -13.42 3.17 2.94
CA ALA A 14 -13.00 3.35 1.55
C ALA A 14 -12.69 2.00 0.92
N ASP A 15 -13.20 1.79 -0.29
CA ASP A 15 -12.79 0.68 -1.15
C ASP A 15 -11.70 1.18 -2.10
N LEU A 16 -10.45 0.90 -1.74
CA LEU A 16 -9.27 1.35 -2.49
C LEU A 16 -9.07 0.63 -3.83
N GLY A 17 -9.74 -0.51 -4.06
CA GLY A 17 -9.71 -1.22 -5.34
C GLY A 17 -10.62 -0.59 -6.39
N ASN A 18 -11.60 0.21 -5.95
CA ASN A 18 -12.53 0.88 -6.86
C ASN A 18 -11.84 2.03 -7.60
N ALA A 19 -12.12 2.16 -8.90
CA ALA A 19 -11.61 3.26 -9.72
C ALA A 19 -12.07 4.64 -9.20
N VAL A 20 -13.27 4.71 -8.63
CA VAL A 20 -13.84 5.94 -8.04
C VAL A 20 -14.15 5.71 -6.58
N LEU A 21 -13.54 6.51 -5.70
CA LEU A 21 -13.86 6.49 -4.28
C LEU A 21 -15.18 7.24 -4.03
N SER A 22 -16.01 6.70 -3.15
CA SER A 22 -17.21 7.38 -2.66
C SER A 22 -16.90 8.64 -1.86
N GLU A 23 -15.72 8.70 -1.23
CA GLU A 23 -15.20 9.84 -0.49
C GLU A 23 -13.73 10.09 -0.84
N ALA A 24 -13.34 11.36 -0.97
CA ALA A 24 -11.95 11.71 -1.17
C ALA A 24 -11.12 11.39 0.09
N LEU A 25 -9.96 10.77 -0.12
CA LEU A 25 -8.99 10.58 0.96
C LEU A 25 -8.43 11.94 1.43
N PRO A 26 -8.12 12.10 2.73
CA PRO A 26 -7.56 13.32 3.27
C PRO A 26 -6.16 13.57 2.69
N ARG A 27 -5.74 14.84 2.67
CA ARG A 27 -4.35 15.18 2.36
C ARG A 27 -3.44 14.73 3.50
N VAL A 28 -2.39 14.00 3.17
CA VAL A 28 -1.40 13.49 4.13
C VAL A 28 -0.01 13.53 3.52
N GLU A 29 1.02 13.49 4.35
CA GLU A 29 2.42 13.50 3.88
C GLU A 29 3.00 12.09 3.74
N LEU A 30 2.43 11.13 4.47
CA LEU A 30 2.87 9.75 4.60
C LEU A 30 1.66 8.81 4.57
N VAL A 31 1.77 7.72 3.81
CA VAL A 31 0.86 6.58 3.89
C VAL A 31 1.59 5.39 4.48
N PHE A 32 1.02 4.78 5.52
CA PHE A 32 1.45 3.50 6.07
C PHE A 32 0.41 2.43 5.73
N SER A 33 0.84 1.35 5.08
CA SER A 33 -0.03 0.25 4.67
C SER A 33 0.68 -1.08 4.89
N LYS A 34 0.33 -1.80 5.97
CA LYS A 34 0.80 -3.17 6.20
C LYS A 34 -0.18 -4.15 5.57
N GLU A 35 0.30 -4.98 4.65
CA GLU A 35 -0.36 -6.14 4.02
C GLU A 35 -1.63 -5.83 3.20
N THR A 36 -2.23 -4.65 3.32
CA THR A 36 -3.45 -4.25 2.59
C THR A 36 -3.32 -4.47 1.09
N LEU A 37 -2.21 -4.01 0.49
CA LEU A 37 -2.00 -4.17 -0.96
C LEU A 37 -1.75 -5.65 -1.32
N ASN A 38 -1.08 -6.42 -0.47
CA ASN A 38 -0.85 -7.86 -0.69
C ASN A 38 -2.16 -8.67 -0.67
N HIS A 39 -3.20 -8.14 -0.03
CA HIS A 39 -4.55 -8.69 -0.07
C HIS A 39 -5.36 -8.29 -1.31
N MET A 40 -4.87 -7.36 -2.12
CA MET A 40 -5.53 -6.96 -3.38
C MET A 40 -5.11 -7.84 -4.56
N TYR A 41 -5.89 -7.80 -5.64
CA TYR A 41 -5.39 -8.16 -6.96
C TYR A 41 -4.37 -7.11 -7.41
N VAL A 42 -3.47 -7.48 -8.33
CA VAL A 42 -2.40 -6.56 -8.74
C VAL A 42 -2.95 -5.26 -9.34
N GLN A 43 -4.07 -5.32 -10.07
CA GLN A 43 -4.72 -4.15 -10.65
C GLN A 43 -5.34 -3.24 -9.57
N ASP A 44 -6.02 -3.83 -8.60
CA ASP A 44 -6.59 -3.12 -7.45
C ASP A 44 -5.49 -2.46 -6.61
N ALA A 45 -4.36 -3.14 -6.41
CA ALA A 45 -3.21 -2.58 -5.69
C ALA A 45 -2.61 -1.37 -6.42
N VAL A 46 -2.55 -1.41 -7.76
CA VAL A 46 -2.14 -0.26 -8.57
C VAL A 46 -3.13 0.90 -8.40
N GLN A 47 -4.44 0.63 -8.39
CA GLN A 47 -5.46 1.65 -8.16
C GLN A 47 -5.35 2.28 -6.77
N ALA A 48 -5.17 1.46 -5.74
CA ALA A 48 -4.96 1.91 -4.37
C ALA A 48 -3.74 2.84 -4.26
N LEU A 49 -2.63 2.51 -4.94
CA LEU A 49 -1.45 3.38 -4.99
C LEU A 49 -1.74 4.72 -5.67
N GLN A 50 -2.53 4.75 -6.75
CA GLN A 50 -2.95 6.01 -7.37
C GLN A 50 -3.80 6.85 -6.41
N HIS A 51 -4.70 6.23 -5.64
CA HIS A 51 -5.46 6.94 -4.61
C HIS A 51 -4.55 7.51 -3.53
N PHE A 52 -3.53 6.76 -3.09
CA PHE A 52 -2.53 7.25 -2.16
C PHE A 52 -1.75 8.43 -2.74
N GLN A 53 -1.35 8.39 -4.01
CA GLN A 53 -0.69 9.51 -4.69
C GLN A 53 -1.57 10.77 -4.70
N ARG A 54 -2.88 10.63 -4.93
CA ARG A 54 -3.84 11.75 -4.94
C ARG A 54 -4.00 12.45 -3.58
N THR A 55 -3.59 11.80 -2.48
CA THR A 55 -3.56 12.45 -1.16
C THR A 55 -2.47 13.54 -1.05
N GLY A 56 -1.51 13.57 -2.00
CA GLY A 56 -0.32 14.42 -1.90
C GLY A 56 0.78 13.85 -1.03
N ALA A 57 0.64 12.60 -0.57
CA ALA A 57 1.67 11.91 0.19
C ALA A 57 2.96 11.81 -0.63
N LYS A 58 4.07 12.14 0.01
CA LYS A 58 5.43 12.04 -0.55
C LYS A 58 6.02 10.67 -0.30
N TYR A 59 5.60 10.04 0.79
CA TYR A 59 6.20 8.83 1.33
C TYR A 59 5.18 7.71 1.45
N PHE A 60 5.62 6.50 1.13
CA PHE A 60 4.84 5.27 1.30
C PHE A 60 5.66 4.24 2.06
N VAL A 61 5.09 3.73 3.16
CA VAL A 61 5.69 2.67 3.97
C VAL A 61 4.80 1.44 3.91
N THR A 62 5.39 0.32 3.48
CA THR A 62 4.71 -0.96 3.34
C THR A 62 5.64 -2.11 3.66
N ASN A 63 5.07 -3.28 3.97
CA ASN A 63 5.83 -4.52 3.99
C ASN A 63 6.36 -4.82 2.58
N ILE A 64 7.52 -5.46 2.47
CA ILE A 64 8.16 -5.78 1.19
C ILE A 64 8.45 -7.27 1.06
N THR A 65 8.44 -7.74 -0.18
CA THR A 65 9.02 -9.04 -0.54
C THR A 65 9.89 -8.87 -1.77
N ARG A 66 11.20 -9.07 -1.62
CA ARG A 66 12.18 -8.82 -2.67
C ARG A 66 12.12 -9.88 -3.76
N GLY A 67 12.16 -9.45 -5.02
CA GLY A 67 12.24 -10.33 -6.18
C GLY A 67 10.94 -11.13 -6.43
N SER A 68 9.85 -10.78 -5.75
CA SER A 68 8.58 -11.46 -5.96
C SER A 68 7.98 -11.08 -7.32
N PRO A 69 7.61 -12.05 -8.17
CA PRO A 69 6.96 -11.76 -9.43
C PRO A 69 5.54 -11.22 -9.22
N ASN A 70 5.32 -9.94 -9.51
CA ASN A 70 4.02 -9.29 -9.29
C ASN A 70 2.86 -9.87 -10.12
N TYR A 71 3.14 -10.61 -11.20
CA TYR A 71 2.09 -11.24 -12.02
C TYR A 71 1.28 -12.29 -11.27
N VAL A 72 1.83 -12.89 -10.20
CA VAL A 72 1.13 -13.89 -9.38
C VAL A 72 -0.12 -13.30 -8.73
N GLY A 73 -0.09 -12.00 -8.42
CA GLY A 73 -1.24 -11.30 -7.87
C GLY A 73 -2.44 -11.17 -8.82
N ALA A 74 -2.27 -11.41 -10.12
CA ALA A 74 -3.40 -11.47 -11.05
C ALA A 74 -4.15 -12.82 -10.98
N GLN A 75 -3.47 -13.88 -10.54
CA GLN A 75 -3.99 -15.26 -10.52
C GLN A 75 -4.54 -15.67 -9.15
N LYS A 76 -4.68 -14.71 -8.24
CA LYS A 76 -5.08 -14.95 -6.86
C LYS A 76 -6.54 -15.41 -6.77
N ALA A 77 -6.82 -16.41 -5.92
CA ALA A 77 -8.16 -16.99 -5.75
C ALA A 77 -9.12 -16.13 -4.87
N GLY A 78 -8.84 -14.84 -4.69
CA GLY A 78 -9.64 -13.90 -3.90
C GLY A 78 -8.82 -13.03 -2.95
N HIS A 79 -9.41 -11.91 -2.50
CA HIS A 79 -8.74 -10.89 -1.66
C HIS A 79 -8.29 -11.40 -0.28
N GLN A 80 -8.92 -12.47 0.24
CA GLN A 80 -8.56 -13.11 1.50
C GLN A 80 -7.17 -13.76 1.47
N ASN A 81 -6.67 -14.14 0.30
CA ASN A 81 -5.36 -14.77 0.21
C ASN A 81 -4.27 -13.71 0.37
N PHE A 82 -3.07 -14.08 0.77
CA PHE A 82 -1.92 -13.19 0.73
C PHE A 82 -1.13 -13.44 -0.55
N VAL A 83 -0.60 -12.40 -1.18
CA VAL A 83 0.39 -12.54 -2.25
C VAL A 83 1.55 -11.60 -2.02
N GLN A 84 2.75 -12.08 -2.29
CA GLN A 84 3.95 -11.27 -2.20
C GLN A 84 4.03 -10.30 -3.39
N TYR A 85 4.41 -9.06 -3.11
CA TYR A 85 4.65 -8.03 -4.13
C TYR A 85 6.01 -7.40 -3.92
N ASP A 86 6.71 -7.19 -5.04
CA ASP A 86 7.87 -6.32 -5.10
C ASP A 86 7.43 -4.97 -5.68
N PHE A 87 7.26 -3.98 -4.82
CA PHE A 87 6.83 -2.64 -5.20
C PHE A 87 7.85 -1.87 -6.04
N GLY A 88 9.10 -2.34 -6.13
CA GLY A 88 10.11 -1.77 -7.02
C GLY A 88 10.02 -2.25 -8.47
N LEU A 89 9.28 -3.32 -8.74
CA LEU A 89 9.11 -3.89 -10.07
C LEU A 89 7.79 -3.45 -10.73
N PRO A 90 7.65 -3.59 -12.06
CA PRO A 90 6.36 -3.38 -12.72
C PRO A 90 5.24 -4.26 -12.11
N PRO A 91 4.00 -3.76 -12.03
CA PRO A 91 3.54 -2.46 -12.51
C PRO A 91 3.76 -1.28 -11.54
N PHE A 92 4.23 -1.52 -10.32
CA PHE A 92 4.31 -0.50 -9.27
C PHE A 92 5.43 0.51 -9.50
N ASN A 93 6.63 0.03 -9.89
CA ASN A 93 7.81 0.85 -10.22
C ASN A 93 8.16 1.93 -9.17
N LEU A 94 7.91 1.66 -7.89
CA LEU A 94 8.18 2.63 -6.83
C LEU A 94 9.68 2.74 -6.56
N ARG A 95 10.17 3.97 -6.43
CA ARG A 95 11.55 4.23 -6.05
C ARG A 95 11.73 4.04 -4.55
N LYS A 96 12.55 3.07 -4.15
CA LYS A 96 12.93 2.86 -2.76
C LYS A 96 13.86 3.97 -2.27
N LEU A 97 13.52 4.62 -1.15
CA LEU A 97 14.28 5.74 -0.58
C LEU A 97 15.22 5.31 0.54
N CYS A 98 14.77 4.41 1.42
CA CYS A 98 15.57 3.94 2.54
C CYS A 98 15.55 2.42 2.65
N LYS A 99 16.58 1.91 3.32
CA LYS A 99 16.73 0.48 3.58
C LYS A 99 15.76 0.01 4.68
N LEU A 100 15.61 -1.29 4.73
CA LEU A 100 14.74 -2.07 5.59
C LEU A 100 14.69 -1.61 7.05
N ILE A 101 13.48 -1.58 7.59
CA ILE A 101 13.29 -1.69 9.04
C ILE A 101 12.98 -3.17 9.31
N ASP A 102 13.88 -3.84 10.04
CA ASP A 102 13.64 -5.21 10.51
C ASP A 102 12.62 -5.14 11.64
N CYS A 103 11.38 -5.55 11.36
CA CYS A 103 10.31 -5.60 12.35
C CYS A 103 10.16 -7.01 12.90
N ASN A 104 10.82 -7.27 14.03
CA ASN A 104 10.68 -8.45 14.88
C ASN A 104 11.10 -9.79 14.22
N ARG A 105 11.91 -10.61 14.91
CA ARG A 105 12.41 -11.89 14.33
C ARG A 105 11.33 -12.95 14.11
N ASP A 106 10.17 -12.77 14.74
CA ASP A 106 9.07 -13.75 14.73
C ASP A 106 8.06 -13.51 13.61
N ASP A 107 7.98 -12.28 13.08
CA ASP A 107 7.17 -11.93 11.93
C ASP A 107 8.10 -11.72 10.73
N TRP A 108 7.95 -12.53 9.68
CA TRP A 108 8.75 -12.48 8.45
C TRP A 108 8.52 -11.22 7.59
N THR A 109 8.16 -10.09 8.22
CA THR A 109 7.66 -8.89 7.56
C THR A 109 8.67 -7.76 7.63
N GLU A 110 9.45 -7.64 6.56
CA GLU A 110 10.33 -6.51 6.28
C GLU A 110 9.55 -5.28 5.83
N PHE A 111 9.88 -4.06 6.29
CA PHE A 111 9.27 -2.81 5.79
C PHE A 111 10.22 -2.00 4.91
N GLY A 112 9.68 -1.37 3.87
CA GLY A 112 10.39 -0.44 2.98
C GLY A 112 9.74 0.93 2.94
N LEU A 113 10.57 1.97 2.84
CA LEU A 113 10.16 3.34 2.55
C LEU A 113 10.37 3.64 1.07
N PHE A 114 9.30 4.08 0.40
CA PHE A 114 9.28 4.43 -1.01
C PHE A 114 8.90 5.89 -1.22
N ALA A 115 9.41 6.48 -2.29
CA ALA A 115 8.88 7.71 -2.85
C ALA A 115 7.55 7.37 -3.52
N LEU A 116 6.49 8.05 -3.11
CA LEU A 116 5.17 7.85 -3.69
C LEU A 116 4.90 8.78 -4.88
N GLN A 117 5.55 9.94 -4.90
CA GLN A 117 5.55 10.86 -6.04
C GLN A 117 6.78 10.63 -6.92
N PRO A 118 6.65 10.78 -8.26
CA PRO A 118 7.81 10.87 -9.13
C PRO A 118 8.68 12.08 -8.76
N GLU A 119 9.98 12.03 -9.07
CA GLU A 119 10.84 13.21 -8.90
C GLU A 119 10.32 14.37 -9.76
N PRO A 120 10.41 15.61 -9.28
CA PRO A 120 10.11 16.80 -10.09
C PRO A 120 11.05 16.94 -11.30
#